data_AF-B3VXF9-F1
#
_entry.id   AF-B3VXF9-F1
#
_cell.length_a   1.000
_cell.length_b   1.000
_cell.length_c   1.000
_cell.angle_alpha   90.00
_cell.angle_beta   90.00
_cell.angle_gamma   90.00
#
_symmetry.space_group_name_H-M   'P 1'
#
loop_
_entity.id
_entity.type
_entity.pdbx_description
1 polymer ?
#
loop_
_entity_poly.entity_id
_entity_poly.type
_entity_poly.pdbx_seq_one_letter_code
_entity_poly.pdbx_strand_id
1 'polypeptide(L)'
;VLHSCLFVPYFSWKHSHRRHHSNTGSLDRDEVFVPKKKSGIRWYSKYLNNPVGRFLTITITLTLGWPLYLAFNVSGRPYDRFACHYDPYGPIYNDRERVEIFISDAGVLAVTYGLYRLAVAEGLGWVLCVYGGPLLVVNAFLVLITYLQHTHPSLPHYDSSEWDWLKGALATVDRDYGILNKVFHNITDTHVAHHLF
;
A
#
# COMPACT_ATOMS: atom_id res chain seq x y z
N VAL A 1 -6.64 4.62 15.26
CA VAL A 1 -7.96 3.94 15.41
C VAL A 1 -9.01 4.47 14.42
N LEU A 2 -9.22 5.79 14.27
CA LEU A 2 -10.23 6.31 13.30
C LEU A 2 -10.04 5.85 11.84
N HIS A 3 -8.79 5.55 11.43
CA HIS A 3 -8.49 5.01 10.11
C HIS A 3 -9.11 3.62 9.85
N SER A 4 -9.53 2.89 10.90
CA SER A 4 -10.26 1.63 10.72
C SER A 4 -11.59 1.83 9.98
N CYS A 5 -12.19 3.03 10.04
CA CYS A 5 -13.36 3.40 9.21
C CYS A 5 -13.06 3.48 7.71
N LEU A 6 -11.80 3.36 7.31
CA LEU A 6 -11.36 3.23 5.92
C LEU A 6 -10.79 1.83 5.66
N PHE A 7 -11.10 0.84 6.51
CA PHE A 7 -10.50 -0.50 6.46
C PHE A 7 -8.96 -0.52 6.46
N VAL A 8 -8.35 0.52 7.04
CA VAL A 8 -6.91 0.59 7.26
C VAL A 8 -6.62 0.14 8.69
N PRO A 9 -5.87 -0.96 8.91
CA PRO A 9 -5.41 -1.33 10.24
C PRO A 9 -4.36 -0.30 10.70
N TYR A 10 -4.81 0.71 11.46
CA TYR A 10 -4.07 1.96 11.67
C TYR A 10 -2.61 1.77 12.10
N PHE A 11 -2.35 1.02 13.17
CA PHE A 11 -1.00 0.85 13.67
C PHE A 11 -0.19 -0.10 12.80
N SER A 12 -0.81 -1.15 12.26
CA SER A 12 -0.18 -2.04 11.29
C SER A 12 0.37 -1.26 10.10
N TRP A 13 -0.44 -0.37 9.53
CA TRP A 13 -0.04 0.50 8.43
C TRP A 13 0.95 1.56 8.88
N LYS A 14 0.76 2.24 10.01
CA LYS A 14 1.71 3.20 10.58
C LYS A 14 3.12 2.62 10.68
N HIS A 15 3.24 1.37 11.15
CA HIS A 15 4.52 0.69 11.36
C HIS A 15 5.17 0.22 10.06
N SER A 16 4.40 -0.34 9.11
CA SER A 16 4.95 -0.74 7.81
C SER A 16 5.26 0.46 6.92
N HIS A 17 4.43 1.49 6.95
CA HIS A 17 4.66 2.77 6.26
C HIS A 17 5.90 3.49 6.82
N ARG A 18 6.10 3.54 8.14
CA ARG A 18 7.34 4.07 8.72
C ARG A 18 8.58 3.31 8.21
N ARG A 19 8.50 1.98 8.11
CA ARG A 19 9.60 1.15 7.58
C ARG A 19 9.85 1.45 6.10
N HIS A 20 8.81 1.63 5.30
CA HIS A 20 8.92 2.10 3.92
C HIS A 20 9.69 3.41 3.85
N HIS A 21 9.28 4.46 4.57
CA HIS A 21 10.00 5.75 4.60
C HIS A 21 11.45 5.63 5.05
N SER A 22 11.73 4.71 6.00
CA SER A 22 13.08 4.50 6.49
C SER A 22 13.97 3.71 5.51
N ASN A 23 13.37 2.99 4.55
CA ASN A 23 14.07 2.04 3.67
C ASN A 23 13.72 2.22 2.18
N THR A 24 13.14 3.36 1.79
CA THR A 24 12.63 3.57 0.43
C THR A 24 13.73 3.30 -0.60
N GLY A 25 13.39 2.63 -1.70
CA GLY A 25 14.34 2.31 -2.77
C GLY A 25 15.35 1.21 -2.43
N SER A 26 15.29 0.60 -1.23
CA SER A 26 16.09 -0.57 -0.89
C SER A 26 15.48 -1.84 -1.48
N LEU A 27 16.26 -2.60 -2.25
CA LEU A 27 15.83 -3.90 -2.77
C LEU A 27 15.59 -4.95 -1.67
N ASP A 28 16.22 -4.78 -0.51
CA ASP A 28 16.20 -5.77 0.57
C ASP A 28 15.23 -5.39 1.71
N ARG A 29 14.99 -4.09 1.92
CA ARG A 29 14.30 -3.58 3.11
C ARG A 29 13.08 -2.72 2.86
N ASP A 30 12.82 -2.27 1.64
CA ASP A 30 11.62 -1.50 1.34
C ASP A 30 10.36 -2.37 1.51
N GLU A 31 9.24 -1.78 1.92
CA GLU A 31 8.00 -2.50 2.26
C GLU A 31 6.97 -2.48 1.14
N VAL A 32 7.14 -1.66 0.10
CA VAL A 32 6.12 -1.53 -0.95
C VAL A 32 6.72 -1.21 -2.32
N PHE A 33 6.14 -1.79 -3.35
CA PHE A 33 6.56 -1.72 -4.76
C PHE A 33 8.00 -2.12 -5.04
N VAL A 34 8.55 -3.04 -4.24
CA VAL A 34 9.89 -3.59 -4.46
C VAL A 34 9.94 -4.33 -5.80
N PRO A 35 10.84 -3.96 -6.74
CA PRO A 35 10.89 -4.58 -8.04
C PRO A 35 11.39 -6.02 -7.93
N LYS A 36 10.73 -6.91 -8.68
CA LYS A 36 11.11 -8.32 -8.73
C LYS A 36 12.37 -8.48 -9.58
N LYS A 37 13.35 -9.24 -9.07
CA LYS A 37 14.45 -9.77 -9.89
C LYS A 37 13.89 -10.59 -11.05
N LYS A 38 14.61 -10.67 -12.17
CA LYS A 38 14.18 -11.40 -13.38
C LYS A 38 13.72 -12.83 -13.09
N SER A 39 14.38 -13.53 -12.17
CA SER A 39 14.02 -14.89 -11.73
C SER A 39 12.67 -14.98 -10.98
N GLY A 40 12.21 -13.90 -10.37
CA GLY A 40 10.92 -13.80 -9.67
C GLY A 40 9.75 -13.35 -10.56
N ILE A 41 10.02 -12.98 -11.81
CA ILE A 41 8.97 -12.62 -12.77
C ILE A 41 8.29 -13.91 -13.24
N ARG A 42 6.96 -13.96 -13.15
CA ARG A 42 6.18 -15.15 -13.54
C ARG A 42 6.22 -15.34 -15.05
N TRP A 43 6.28 -16.60 -15.50
CA TRP A 43 6.34 -16.96 -16.92
C TRP A 43 5.20 -16.34 -17.76
N TYR A 44 4.03 -16.12 -17.15
CA TYR A 44 2.87 -15.57 -17.84
C TYR A 44 2.90 -14.05 -18.00
N SER A 45 3.80 -13.33 -17.32
CA SER A 45 3.88 -11.86 -17.37
C SER A 45 4.12 -11.34 -18.79
N LYS A 46 4.80 -12.12 -19.65
CA LYS A 46 5.00 -11.76 -21.07
C LYS A 46 3.69 -11.66 -21.86
N TYR A 47 2.66 -12.46 -21.49
CA TYR A 47 1.35 -12.42 -22.14
C TYR A 47 0.47 -11.27 -21.63
N LEU A 48 0.83 -10.66 -20.49
CA LEU A 48 0.14 -9.48 -19.97
C LEU A 48 0.74 -8.17 -20.52
N ASN A 49 1.87 -8.22 -21.21
CA ASN A 49 2.54 -7.04 -21.77
C ASN A 49 1.94 -6.61 -23.13
N ASN A 50 0.62 -6.39 -23.17
CA ASN A 50 -0.13 -5.83 -24.29
C ASN A 50 -1.23 -4.90 -23.75
N PRO A 51 -1.93 -4.10 -24.58
CA PRO A 51 -2.93 -3.14 -24.10
C PRO A 51 -4.00 -3.73 -23.17
N VAL A 52 -4.55 -4.90 -23.51
CA VAL A 52 -5.59 -5.58 -22.70
C VAL A 52 -5.02 -6.07 -21.37
N GLY A 53 -3.85 -6.72 -21.41
CA GLY A 53 -3.17 -7.20 -20.21
C GLY A 53 -2.77 -6.07 -19.26
N ARG A 54 -2.35 -4.92 -19.80
CA ARG A 54 -2.04 -3.72 -19.01
C ARG A 54 -3.30 -3.12 -18.38
N PHE A 55 -4.38 -2.99 -19.15
CA PHE A 55 -5.66 -2.52 -18.62
C PHE A 55 -6.15 -3.40 -17.46
N LEU A 56 -6.11 -4.72 -17.64
CA LEU A 56 -6.48 -5.68 -16.58
C LEU A 56 -5.56 -5.55 -15.36
N THR A 57 -4.25 -5.48 -15.57
CA THR A 57 -3.27 -5.34 -14.48
C THR A 57 -3.48 -4.06 -13.68
N ILE A 58 -3.69 -2.93 -14.35
CA ILE A 58 -3.97 -1.64 -13.70
C ILE A 58 -5.29 -1.71 -12.94
N THR A 59 -6.34 -2.28 -13.55
CA THR A 59 -7.65 -2.42 -12.91
C THR A 59 -7.54 -3.24 -11.62
N ILE A 60 -6.88 -4.40 -11.66
CA ILE A 60 -6.65 -5.24 -10.48
C ILE A 60 -5.80 -4.50 -9.45
N THR A 61 -4.74 -3.80 -9.88
CA THR A 61 -3.85 -3.07 -8.97
C THR A 61 -4.61 -1.98 -8.23
N LEU A 62 -5.40 -1.16 -8.93
CA LEU A 62 -6.14 -0.05 -8.33
C LEU A 62 -7.35 -0.49 -7.48
N THR A 63 -7.92 -1.67 -7.74
CA THR A 63 -9.11 -2.15 -7.02
C THR A 63 -8.81 -3.14 -5.90
N LEU A 64 -7.89 -4.06 -6.15
CA LEU A 64 -7.53 -5.15 -5.23
C LEU A 64 -6.11 -5.02 -4.66
N GLY A 65 -5.27 -4.11 -5.17
CA GLY A 65 -3.88 -3.98 -4.73
C GLY A 65 -3.76 -3.69 -3.23
N TRP A 66 -4.54 -2.75 -2.70
CA TRP A 66 -4.56 -2.43 -1.27
C TRP A 66 -4.98 -3.61 -0.37
N PRO A 67 -6.16 -4.25 -0.55
CA PRO A 67 -6.53 -5.38 0.30
C PRO A 67 -5.59 -6.57 0.15
N LEU A 68 -5.06 -6.84 -1.05
CA LEU A 68 -4.07 -7.90 -1.26
C LEU A 68 -2.72 -7.58 -0.62
N TYR A 69 -2.32 -6.31 -0.58
CA TYR A 69 -1.11 -5.88 0.13
C TYR A 69 -1.27 -6.09 1.65
N LEU A 70 -2.40 -5.69 2.22
CA LEU A 70 -2.67 -5.91 3.64
C LEU A 70 -2.71 -7.40 3.99
N ALA A 71 -3.42 -8.22 3.20
CA ALA A 71 -3.63 -9.63 3.52
C ALA A 71 -2.44 -10.54 3.15
N PHE A 72 -1.70 -10.24 2.08
CA PHE A 72 -0.70 -11.14 1.49
C PHE A 72 0.63 -10.48 1.11
N ASN A 73 0.82 -9.19 1.44
CA ASN A 73 2.04 -8.44 1.16
C ASN A 73 2.47 -8.46 -0.33
N VAL A 74 1.52 -8.46 -1.28
CA VAL A 74 1.78 -8.76 -2.71
C VAL A 74 2.77 -7.83 -3.42
N SER A 75 2.98 -6.62 -2.92
CA SER A 75 3.91 -5.61 -3.45
C SER A 75 5.10 -5.33 -2.53
N GLY A 76 5.16 -5.94 -1.35
CA GLY A 76 6.25 -5.71 -0.41
C GLY A 76 7.46 -6.63 -0.62
N ARG A 77 8.50 -6.40 0.17
CA ARG A 77 9.66 -7.29 0.23
C ARG A 77 9.28 -8.72 0.62
N PRO A 78 10.06 -9.72 0.19
CA PRO A 78 9.93 -11.06 0.72
C PRO A 78 10.31 -11.10 2.21
N TYR A 79 9.61 -11.95 2.95
CA TYR A 79 9.92 -12.30 4.32
C TYR A 79 10.09 -13.82 4.44
N ASP A 80 10.82 -14.28 5.45
CA ASP A 80 11.07 -15.71 5.70
C ASP A 80 9.80 -16.48 6.13
N ARG A 81 8.74 -15.74 6.46
CA ARG A 81 7.42 -16.26 6.83
C ARG A 81 6.34 -15.50 6.08
N PHE A 82 5.11 -16.03 6.12
CA PHE A 82 3.95 -15.34 5.57
C PHE A 82 3.79 -13.95 6.20
N ALA A 83 3.73 -12.92 5.36
CA ALA A 83 3.59 -11.54 5.79
C ALA A 83 2.14 -11.07 5.59
N CYS A 84 1.52 -10.66 6.70
CA CYS A 84 0.16 -10.17 6.76
C CYS A 84 0.10 -8.99 7.74
N HIS A 85 -0.54 -7.90 7.34
CA HIS A 85 -0.67 -6.70 8.16
C HIS A 85 -1.65 -6.88 9.33
N TYR A 86 -2.43 -7.96 9.33
CA TYR A 86 -3.34 -8.36 10.40
C TYR A 86 -2.79 -9.47 11.29
N ASP A 87 -1.51 -9.83 11.14
CA ASP A 87 -0.85 -10.83 11.99
C ASP A 87 0.10 -10.13 12.98
N PRO A 88 -0.26 -10.02 14.27
CA PRO A 88 0.62 -9.45 15.30
C PRO A 88 1.95 -10.19 15.47
N TYR A 89 2.04 -11.45 15.05
CA TYR A 89 3.26 -12.27 15.09
C TYR A 89 3.96 -12.37 13.73
N GLY A 90 3.42 -11.65 12.74
CA GLY A 90 3.94 -11.58 11.39
C GLY A 90 5.35 -11.00 11.36
N PRO A 91 6.15 -11.34 10.34
CA PRO A 91 7.55 -10.94 10.24
C PRO A 91 7.77 -9.44 9.98
N ILE A 92 6.69 -8.68 9.71
CA ILE A 92 6.71 -7.22 9.50
C ILE A 92 7.02 -6.49 10.83
N TYR A 93 6.50 -7.00 11.95
CA TYR A 93 6.47 -6.30 13.23
C TYR A 93 7.45 -6.88 14.24
N ASN A 94 7.90 -6.04 15.16
CA ASN A 94 8.68 -6.48 16.32
C ASN A 94 7.77 -6.67 17.56
N ASP A 95 8.32 -7.31 18.59
CA ASP A 95 7.58 -7.69 19.80
C ASP A 95 6.92 -6.52 20.54
N ARG A 96 7.48 -5.30 20.42
CA ARG A 96 6.97 -4.10 21.09
C ARG A 96 5.75 -3.51 20.37
N GLU A 97 5.58 -3.80 19.09
CA GLU A 97 4.49 -3.25 18.26
C GLU A 97 3.23 -4.13 18.31
N ARG A 98 3.32 -5.39 18.76
CA ARG A 98 2.24 -6.39 18.65
C ARG A 98 0.91 -5.93 19.26
N VAL A 99 0.97 -5.29 20.43
CA VAL A 99 -0.23 -4.78 21.11
C VAL A 99 -0.96 -3.77 20.23
N GLU A 100 -0.23 -2.92 19.52
CA GLU A 100 -0.82 -1.94 18.60
C GLU A 100 -1.45 -2.60 17.37
N ILE A 101 -0.91 -3.74 16.91
CA ILE A 101 -1.51 -4.55 15.84
C ILE A 101 -2.86 -5.12 16.30
N PHE A 102 -2.92 -5.73 17.48
CA PHE A 102 -4.18 -6.20 18.06
C PHE A 102 -5.24 -5.10 18.17
N ILE A 103 -4.83 -3.88 18.56
CA ILE A 103 -5.75 -2.72 18.63
C ILE A 103 -6.29 -2.36 17.23
N SER A 104 -5.44 -2.46 16.20
CA SER A 104 -5.85 -2.19 14.81
C SER A 104 -6.86 -3.22 14.32
N ASP A 105 -6.60 -4.50 14.58
CA ASP A 105 -7.46 -5.61 14.18
C ASP A 105 -8.82 -5.52 14.87
N ALA A 106 -8.83 -5.23 16.17
CA ALA A 106 -10.07 -4.97 16.91
C ALA A 106 -10.88 -3.82 16.30
N GLY A 107 -10.22 -2.73 15.87
CA GLY A 107 -10.86 -1.62 15.18
C GLY A 107 -11.48 -2.02 13.83
N VAL A 108 -10.77 -2.83 13.04
CA VAL A 108 -11.28 -3.34 11.75
C VAL A 108 -12.47 -4.29 11.97
N LEU A 109 -12.41 -5.16 12.97
CA LEU A 109 -13.53 -6.04 13.34
C LEU A 109 -14.75 -5.25 13.81
N ALA A 110 -14.56 -4.18 14.59
CA ALA A 110 -15.64 -3.32 15.04
C ALA A 110 -16.33 -2.61 13.85
N VAL A 111 -15.56 -2.08 12.90
CA VAL A 111 -16.12 -1.46 11.67
C VAL A 111 -16.83 -2.49 10.82
N THR A 112 -16.26 -3.69 10.65
CA THR A 112 -16.90 -4.80 9.94
C THR A 112 -18.25 -5.15 10.56
N TYR A 113 -18.32 -5.23 11.89
CA TYR A 113 -19.57 -5.48 12.60
C TYR A 113 -20.59 -4.34 12.40
N GLY A 114 -20.15 -3.08 12.48
CA GLY A 114 -21.01 -1.92 12.21
C GLY A 114 -21.60 -1.95 10.80
N LEU A 115 -20.78 -2.25 9.79
CA LEU A 115 -21.22 -2.38 8.40
C LEU A 115 -22.15 -3.57 8.20
N TYR A 116 -21.92 -4.69 8.89
CA TYR A 116 -22.86 -5.81 8.89
C TYR A 116 -24.23 -5.39 9.42
N ARG A 117 -24.28 -4.65 10.54
CA ARG A 117 -25.53 -4.14 11.11
C ARG A 117 -26.24 -3.18 10.15
N LEU A 118 -25.50 -2.31 9.48
CA LEU A 118 -26.05 -1.41 8.45
C LEU A 118 -26.55 -2.19 7.23
N ALA A 119 -25.85 -3.23 6.80
CA ALA A 119 -26.27 -4.06 5.68
C ALA A 119 -27.56 -4.84 5.99
N VAL A 120 -27.75 -5.27 7.25
CA VAL A 120 -28.99 -5.89 7.72
C VAL A 120 -30.15 -4.88 7.76
N ALA A 121 -29.88 -3.62 8.14
CA ALA A 121 -30.91 -2.59 8.28
C ALA A 121 -31.32 -1.94 6.94
N GLU A 122 -30.35 -1.53 6.13
CA GLU A 122 -30.53 -0.71 4.92
C GLU A 122 -30.31 -1.52 3.62
N GLY A 123 -29.82 -2.75 3.73
CA GLY A 123 -29.47 -3.60 2.60
C GLY A 123 -28.01 -3.47 2.15
N LEU A 124 -27.46 -4.57 1.63
CA LEU A 124 -26.06 -4.61 1.16
C LEU A 124 -25.78 -3.61 0.04
N GLY A 125 -26.72 -3.46 -0.91
CA GLY A 125 -26.56 -2.51 -2.02
C GLY A 125 -26.39 -1.07 -1.54
N TRP A 126 -27.14 -0.67 -0.51
CA TRP A 126 -27.01 0.65 0.10
C TRP A 126 -25.62 0.85 0.71
N VAL A 127 -25.14 -0.11 1.51
CA VAL A 127 -23.79 -0.06 2.12
C VAL A 127 -22.70 0.00 1.06
N LEU A 128 -22.83 -0.78 -0.02
CA LEU A 128 -21.87 -0.74 -1.13
C LEU A 128 -21.87 0.63 -1.82
N CYS A 129 -23.02 1.27 -2.02
CA CYS A 129 -23.09 2.59 -2.64
C CYS A 129 -22.53 3.70 -1.74
N VAL A 130 -22.88 3.72 -0.46
CA VAL A 130 -22.51 4.84 0.44
C VAL A 130 -21.15 4.70 1.09
N TYR A 131 -20.65 3.47 1.24
CA TYR A 131 -19.39 3.18 1.91
C TYR A 131 -18.43 2.44 0.98
N GLY A 132 -18.87 1.36 0.34
CA GLY A 132 -18.00 0.52 -0.51
C GLY A 132 -17.40 1.27 -1.71
N GLY A 133 -18.21 2.00 -2.46
CA GLY A 133 -17.79 2.79 -3.63
C GLY A 133 -16.79 3.89 -3.25
N PRO A 134 -17.11 4.78 -2.31
CA PRO A 134 -16.16 5.80 -1.84
C PRO A 134 -14.86 5.19 -1.29
N LEU A 135 -14.95 4.08 -0.55
CA LEU A 135 -13.77 3.37 -0.05
C LEU A 135 -12.88 2.85 -1.19
N LEU A 136 -13.48 2.28 -2.25
CA LEU A 136 -12.75 1.82 -3.42
C LEU A 136 -12.00 2.98 -4.10
N VAL A 137 -12.61 4.16 -4.19
CA VAL A 137 -11.97 5.36 -4.74
C VAL A 137 -10.78 5.80 -3.89
N VAL A 138 -10.93 5.82 -2.56
CA VAL A 138 -9.83 6.15 -1.63
C VAL A 138 -8.67 5.15 -1.79
N ASN A 139 -8.97 3.85 -1.81
CA ASN A 139 -7.96 2.81 -1.98
C ASN A 139 -7.25 2.92 -3.35
N ALA A 140 -8.00 3.22 -4.41
CA ALA A 140 -7.43 3.41 -5.74
C ALA A 140 -6.45 4.58 -5.77
N PHE A 141 -6.77 5.71 -5.14
CA PHE A 141 -5.85 6.85 -5.05
C PHE A 141 -4.63 6.55 -4.19
N LEU A 142 -4.80 5.86 -3.05
CA LEU A 142 -3.68 5.44 -2.20
C LEU A 142 -2.68 4.60 -2.99
N VAL A 143 -3.17 3.59 -3.73
CA VAL A 143 -2.32 2.74 -4.57
C VAL A 143 -1.72 3.52 -5.73
N LEU A 144 -2.49 4.37 -6.41
CA LEU A 144 -2.05 5.15 -7.57
C LEU A 144 -0.90 6.10 -7.20
N ILE A 145 -1.07 6.88 -6.13
CA ILE A 145 -0.05 7.82 -5.63
C ILE A 145 1.21 7.05 -5.23
N THR A 146 1.07 5.98 -4.47
CA THR A 146 2.27 5.23 -4.06
C THR A 146 2.95 4.59 -5.30
N TYR A 147 2.19 4.07 -6.26
CA TYR A 147 2.78 3.46 -7.45
C TYR A 147 3.50 4.47 -8.35
N LEU A 148 2.86 5.58 -8.72
CA LEU A 148 3.42 6.52 -9.71
C LEU A 148 4.62 7.30 -9.17
N GLN A 149 4.66 7.55 -7.86
CA GLN A 149 5.73 8.30 -7.21
C GLN A 149 6.95 7.41 -6.94
N HIS A 150 6.76 6.10 -6.78
CA HIS A 150 7.83 5.13 -6.53
C HIS A 150 8.27 4.34 -7.76
N THR A 151 7.55 4.45 -8.88
CA THR A 151 7.84 3.69 -10.10
C THR A 151 8.10 4.62 -11.28
N HIS A 152 9.36 4.69 -11.70
CA HIS A 152 9.75 5.38 -12.93
C HIS A 152 11.09 4.81 -13.47
N PRO A 153 11.32 4.76 -14.79
CA PRO A 153 12.58 4.22 -15.35
C PRO A 153 13.86 4.94 -14.90
N SER A 154 13.76 6.20 -14.48
CA SER A 154 14.90 6.96 -13.95
C SER A 154 15.10 6.82 -12.44
N LEU A 155 14.17 6.15 -11.72
CA LEU A 155 14.29 5.98 -10.29
C LEU A 155 15.10 4.71 -9.99
N PRO A 156 16.26 4.84 -9.32
CA PRO A 156 17.06 3.68 -8.96
C PRO A 156 16.41 2.90 -7.82
N HIS A 157 16.69 1.60 -7.79
CA HIS A 157 16.57 0.80 -6.59
C HIS A 157 17.95 0.26 -6.27
N TYR A 158 18.37 0.40 -5.01
CA TYR A 158 19.71 0.10 -4.56
C TYR A 158 19.73 -1.21 -3.78
N ASP A 159 20.75 -2.02 -4.02
CA ASP A 159 21.06 -3.13 -3.12
C ASP A 159 21.81 -2.63 -1.86
N SER A 160 22.04 -3.54 -0.92
CA SER A 160 22.75 -3.23 0.33
C SER A 160 24.17 -2.67 0.18
N SER A 161 24.81 -2.75 -1.00
CA SER A 161 26.16 -2.21 -1.22
C SER A 161 26.16 -0.72 -1.52
N GLU A 162 25.08 -0.19 -2.09
CA GLU A 162 24.98 1.21 -2.49
C GLU A 162 23.93 2.00 -1.71
N TRP A 163 22.95 1.31 -1.10
CA TRP A 163 21.84 1.94 -0.40
C TRP A 163 22.29 2.67 0.86
N ASP A 164 21.85 3.92 0.99
CA ASP A 164 21.81 4.65 2.25
C ASP A 164 20.46 5.38 2.36
N TRP A 165 20.13 5.86 3.55
CA TRP A 165 18.83 6.49 3.82
C TRP A 165 18.53 7.67 2.90
N LEU A 166 19.54 8.53 2.63
CA LEU A 166 19.32 9.74 1.85
C LEU A 166 19.10 9.42 0.37
N LYS A 167 19.93 8.53 -0.22
CA LYS A 167 19.72 8.05 -1.58
C LYS A 167 18.35 7.39 -1.74
N GLY A 168 17.96 6.59 -0.76
CA GLY A 168 16.66 5.92 -0.74
C GLY A 168 15.49 6.91 -0.69
N ALA A 169 15.52 7.87 0.23
CA ALA A 169 14.47 8.89 0.37
C ALA A 169 14.33 9.76 -0.90
N LEU A 170 15.44 10.05 -1.58
CA LEU A 170 15.46 10.78 -2.85
C LEU A 170 15.06 9.93 -4.07
N ALA A 171 14.92 8.61 -3.92
CA ALA A 171 14.54 7.70 -5.01
C ALA A 171 13.02 7.65 -5.25
N THR A 172 12.37 8.82 -5.20
CA THR A 172 10.97 9.02 -5.54
C THR A 172 10.84 10.17 -6.53
N VAL A 173 9.67 10.32 -7.16
CA VAL A 173 9.42 11.37 -8.14
C VAL A 173 8.09 12.05 -7.89
N ASP A 174 8.10 13.38 -7.98
CA ASP A 174 6.90 14.20 -7.92
C ASP A 174 6.09 14.07 -9.22
N ARG A 175 4.76 14.07 -9.08
CA ARG A 175 3.80 13.93 -10.17
C ARG A 175 2.77 15.04 -10.10
N ASP A 176 2.72 15.87 -11.14
CA ASP A 176 1.70 16.90 -11.27
C ASP A 176 0.37 16.30 -11.78
N TYR A 177 -0.65 16.32 -10.94
CA TYR A 177 -2.03 15.92 -11.25
C TYR A 177 -2.96 17.14 -11.44
N GLY A 178 -2.39 18.35 -11.58
CA GLY A 178 -3.12 19.60 -11.75
C GLY A 178 -3.90 19.97 -10.48
N ILE A 179 -5.21 20.18 -10.61
CA ILE A 179 -6.06 20.58 -9.46
C ILE A 179 -6.02 19.56 -8.32
N LEU A 180 -5.77 18.29 -8.64
CA LEU A 180 -5.73 17.21 -7.66
C LEU A 180 -4.55 17.34 -6.70
N ASN A 181 -3.48 18.08 -7.04
CA ASN A 181 -2.38 18.33 -6.10
C ASN A 181 -2.92 18.99 -4.83
N LYS A 182 -3.75 20.02 -4.97
CA LYS A 182 -4.37 20.70 -3.81
C LYS A 182 -5.36 19.81 -3.06
N VAL A 183 -6.13 19.00 -3.78
CA VAL A 183 -7.10 18.06 -3.17
C VAL A 183 -6.39 17.03 -2.31
N PHE A 184 -5.21 16.57 -2.74
CA PHE A 184 -4.39 15.62 -2.01
C PHE A 184 -3.32 16.29 -1.13
N HIS A 185 -3.50 17.56 -0.78
CA HIS A 185 -2.59 18.30 0.12
C HIS A 185 -1.12 18.28 -0.34
N ASN A 186 -0.90 18.37 -1.66
CA ASN A 186 0.38 18.37 -2.36
C ASN A 186 1.22 17.08 -2.18
N ILE A 187 0.64 15.99 -1.67
CA ILE A 187 1.36 14.71 -1.59
C ILE A 187 1.80 14.18 -2.97
N THR A 188 1.18 14.69 -4.04
CA THR A 188 1.44 14.26 -5.42
C THR A 188 2.66 14.95 -6.00
N ASP A 189 2.83 16.25 -5.75
CA ASP A 189 3.87 17.12 -6.30
C ASP A 189 4.93 17.57 -5.27
N THR A 190 4.83 17.12 -4.02
CA THR A 190 5.89 17.25 -2.99
C THR A 190 6.18 15.90 -2.32
N HIS A 191 6.06 14.80 -3.07
CA HIS A 191 6.30 13.46 -2.57
C HIS A 191 7.76 13.22 -2.17
N VAL A 192 8.71 13.76 -2.93
CA VAL A 192 10.13 13.65 -2.57
C VAL A 192 10.41 14.30 -1.21
N ALA A 193 9.84 15.49 -0.98
CA ALA A 193 9.94 16.16 0.30
C ALA A 193 9.25 15.36 1.42
N HIS A 194 8.10 14.75 1.15
CA HIS A 194 7.40 13.86 2.08
C HIS A 194 8.24 12.65 2.52
N HIS A 195 9.18 12.18 1.72
CA HIS A 195 10.12 11.12 2.14
C HIS A 195 11.27 11.61 3.02
N LEU A 196 11.54 12.91 3.01
CA LEU A 196 12.60 13.52 3.81
C LEU A 196 12.13 13.97 5.20
N PHE A 197 10.81 14.15 5.42
CA PHE A 197 10.23 14.77 6.62
C PHE A 197 9.05 14.00 7.22
#